data_AF-A0A922CPX7-F1
#
_entry.id   AF-A0A922CPX7-F1
#
_cell.length_a   1.000
_cell.length_b   1.000
_cell.length_c   1.000
_cell.angle_alpha   90.00
_cell.angle_beta   90.00
_cell.angle_gamma   90.00
#
_symmetry.space_group_name_H-M   'P 1'
#
loop_
_entity.id
_entity.type
_entity.pdbx_description
1 polymer ?
#
loop_
_entity_poly.entity_id
_entity_poly.type
_entity_poly.pdbx_seq_one_letter_code
_entity_poly.pdbx_strand_id
1 'polypeptide(L)'
;MGGGQSVRATQFNRPDKTEADPTINEESTEHHISISNKMVERLVEDATLAGGVAAAAAGTPRGDYKDKMFMEKLKYMDEHHSERCGLTVEDLNAIAKRIELRTSNMVSIEPVCAECKQRVIDCYNRERIDNAVRCSDSVGAFTKCVRETATTRLRARTQKEARETARRSRHVAHARHHALRDLVPPPEEEATAI
;
A
#
# COMPACT_ATOMS: atom_id res chain seq x y z
N MET A 1 6.70 56.04 33.35
CA MET A 1 5.35 55.76 32.82
C MET A 1 5.20 54.23 32.87
N GLY A 2 4.61 53.61 33.91
CA GLY A 2 3.17 53.59 34.25
C GLY A 2 2.40 52.98 33.07
N GLY A 3 1.95 51.71 33.02
CA GLY A 3 1.37 50.84 34.03
C GLY A 3 -0.16 50.79 33.81
N GLY A 4 -0.73 49.62 33.51
CA GLY A 4 -2.19 49.40 33.64
C GLY A 4 -2.87 48.62 32.51
N GLN A 5 -3.21 47.37 32.79
CA GLN A 5 -4.26 46.59 32.12
C GLN A 5 -5.64 47.26 32.35
N SER A 6 -6.57 47.14 31.40
CA SER A 6 -7.98 47.44 31.61
C SER A 6 -8.89 46.38 30.97
N VAL A 7 -9.95 46.05 31.70
CA VAL A 7 -10.84 44.90 31.60
C VAL A 7 -12.26 45.39 31.28
N ARG A 8 -13.02 44.67 30.45
CA ARG A 8 -14.51 44.51 30.49
C ARG A 8 -14.93 43.65 29.28
N ALA A 9 -15.54 42.46 29.34
CA ALA A 9 -16.55 41.80 30.18
C ALA A 9 -18.01 42.24 29.94
N THR A 10 -18.85 41.21 29.70
CA THR A 10 -20.34 41.11 29.80
C THR A 10 -21.17 41.58 28.59
N GLN A 11 -22.34 41.05 28.23
CA GLN A 11 -23.12 39.80 28.44
C GLN A 11 -24.38 39.93 27.53
N PHE A 12 -24.89 38.80 27.05
CA PHE A 12 -26.29 38.46 26.67
C PHE A 12 -27.31 39.53 26.23
N ASN A 13 -28.03 39.24 25.14
CA ASN A 13 -29.50 39.07 25.22
C ASN A 13 -30.11 38.42 23.94
N ARG A 14 -31.03 37.48 24.17
CA ARG A 14 -32.02 36.93 23.21
C ARG A 14 -33.41 37.39 23.69
N PRO A 15 -34.32 37.73 22.76
CA PRO A 15 -35.68 37.16 22.75
C PRO A 15 -36.10 36.81 21.30
N ASP A 16 -36.75 35.69 20.98
CA ASP A 16 -38.13 35.21 21.23
C ASP A 16 -39.26 35.92 20.44
N LYS A 17 -39.72 35.18 19.41
CA LYS A 17 -41.10 34.83 19.02
C LYS A 17 -42.23 35.90 18.91
N THR A 18 -42.97 35.69 17.81
CA THR A 18 -44.42 35.90 17.55
C THR A 18 -44.90 37.24 16.97
N GLU A 19 -45.37 37.13 15.72
CA GLU A 19 -46.58 37.68 15.09
C GLU A 19 -47.18 38.99 15.62
N ALA A 20 -47.35 39.95 14.70
CA ALA A 20 -48.68 40.41 14.27
C ALA A 20 -48.50 41.50 13.19
N ASP A 21 -49.05 41.25 12.01
CA ASP A 21 -49.49 42.28 11.07
C ASP A 21 -50.70 43.02 11.70
N PRO A 22 -51.00 44.29 11.35
CA PRO A 22 -52.04 44.44 10.35
C PRO A 22 -51.97 45.71 9.47
N THR A 23 -52.28 45.49 8.19
CA THR A 23 -53.25 46.23 7.33
C THR A 23 -52.90 47.64 6.84
N ILE A 24 -53.11 47.88 5.53
CA ILE A 24 -54.20 48.72 4.97
C ILE A 24 -54.10 48.76 3.42
N ASN A 25 -55.21 48.38 2.75
CA ASN A 25 -55.79 48.81 1.45
C ASN A 25 -54.91 48.90 0.17
N GLU A 26 -55.36 48.70 -1.06
CA GLU A 26 -56.59 48.28 -1.76
C GLU A 26 -56.16 48.05 -3.24
N GLU A 27 -57.10 47.66 -4.11
CA GLU A 27 -57.00 47.52 -5.58
C GLU A 27 -56.46 46.20 -6.14
N SER A 28 -57.42 45.44 -6.68
CA SER A 28 -57.27 44.30 -7.58
C SER A 28 -56.48 44.67 -8.84
N THR A 29 -55.16 44.59 -8.72
CA THR A 29 -54.25 44.54 -9.86
C THR A 29 -54.01 43.09 -10.21
N GLU A 30 -54.18 42.74 -11.48
CA GLU A 30 -53.80 41.46 -12.06
C GLU A 30 -52.38 41.10 -11.57
N HIS A 31 -52.29 40.17 -10.62
CA HIS A 31 -51.04 39.87 -9.90
C HIS A 31 -50.08 39.13 -10.82
N HIS A 32 -49.42 39.85 -11.70
CA HIS A 32 -48.20 39.39 -12.35
C HIS A 32 -47.12 39.25 -11.28
N ILE A 33 -47.04 38.04 -10.69
CA ILE A 33 -45.96 37.67 -9.78
C ILE A 33 -44.69 37.60 -10.63
N SER A 34 -43.91 38.67 -10.60
CA SER A 34 -42.57 38.70 -11.17
C SER A 34 -41.63 37.94 -10.24
N ILE A 35 -41.66 36.61 -10.35
CA ILE A 35 -40.73 35.74 -9.61
C ILE A 35 -39.33 35.99 -10.18
N SER A 36 -38.45 36.56 -9.37
CA SER A 36 -37.02 36.70 -9.68
C SER A 36 -36.44 35.35 -10.09
N ASN A 37 -35.54 35.30 -11.08
CA ASN A 37 -34.87 34.06 -11.50
C ASN A 37 -34.28 33.28 -10.31
N LYS A 38 -33.78 33.99 -9.28
CA LYS A 38 -33.29 33.36 -8.04
C LYS A 38 -34.37 32.70 -7.18
N MET A 39 -35.58 33.24 -7.20
CA MET A 39 -36.74 32.64 -6.52
C MET A 39 -37.25 31.44 -7.31
N VAL A 40 -37.18 31.46 -8.66
CA VAL A 40 -37.48 30.28 -9.49
C VAL A 40 -36.47 29.17 -9.21
N GLU A 41 -35.17 29.46 -9.17
CA GLU A 41 -34.14 28.47 -8.84
C GLU A 41 -34.41 27.83 -7.48
N ARG A 42 -34.72 28.62 -6.44
CA ARG A 42 -35.07 28.09 -5.13
C ARG A 42 -36.38 27.32 -5.10
N LEU A 43 -37.41 27.76 -5.80
CA LEU A 43 -38.67 27.02 -5.91
C LEU A 43 -38.49 25.69 -6.66
N VAL A 44 -37.60 25.63 -7.64
CA VAL A 44 -37.21 24.39 -8.33
C VAL A 44 -36.40 23.48 -7.41
N GLU A 45 -35.47 24.03 -6.64
CA GLU A 45 -34.72 23.29 -5.61
C GLU A 45 -35.66 22.75 -4.51
N ASP A 46 -36.61 23.56 -4.03
CA ASP A 46 -37.57 23.16 -3.00
C ASP A 46 -38.59 22.15 -3.55
N ALA A 47 -39.04 22.27 -4.80
CA ALA A 47 -39.91 21.29 -5.44
C ALA A 47 -39.18 19.96 -5.72
N THR A 48 -37.89 20.00 -6.06
CA THR A 48 -37.07 18.79 -6.23
C THR A 48 -36.75 18.12 -4.89
N LEU A 49 -36.64 18.88 -3.80
CA LEU A 49 -36.52 18.36 -2.44
C LEU A 49 -37.85 17.82 -1.90
N ALA A 50 -38.98 18.48 -2.19
CA ALA A 50 -40.31 18.08 -1.70
C ALA A 50 -41.00 16.99 -2.55
N GLY A 51 -40.66 16.86 -3.83
CA GLY A 51 -41.19 15.84 -4.75
C GLY A 51 -40.38 14.53 -4.81
N GLY A 52 -39.35 14.37 -3.98
CA GLY A 52 -38.36 13.28 -4.05
C GLY A 52 -38.78 11.92 -3.52
N VAL A 53 -40.07 11.57 -3.54
CA VAL A 53 -40.55 10.21 -3.21
C VAL A 53 -41.47 9.68 -4.30
N ALA A 54 -40.91 9.47 -5.49
CA ALA A 54 -41.29 8.44 -6.47
C ALA A 54 -40.96 8.90 -7.91
N ALA A 55 -39.77 8.58 -8.39
CA ALA A 55 -39.57 8.10 -9.77
C ALA A 55 -38.10 7.75 -10.01
N ALA A 56 -37.92 6.59 -10.65
CA ALA A 56 -36.71 6.18 -11.35
C ALA A 56 -35.47 5.91 -10.50
N ALA A 57 -35.41 4.67 -10.02
CA ALA A 57 -34.19 3.88 -10.02
C ALA A 57 -33.61 3.81 -11.46
N ALA A 58 -32.94 4.88 -11.88
CA ALA A 58 -31.99 4.87 -12.97
C ALA A 58 -30.61 5.09 -12.32
N GLY A 59 -29.82 4.03 -12.26
CA GLY A 59 -28.47 4.05 -11.72
C GLY A 59 -27.62 5.10 -12.43
N THR A 60 -27.51 6.28 -11.83
CA THR A 60 -26.53 7.29 -12.20
C THR A 60 -25.23 7.01 -11.42
N PRO A 61 -24.04 7.23 -12.01
CA PRO A 61 -22.75 6.81 -11.47
C PRO A 61 -22.27 7.77 -10.39
N ARG A 62 -23.12 8.04 -9.38
CA ARG A 62 -22.79 8.89 -8.24
C ARG A 62 -21.78 8.22 -7.28
N GLY A 63 -21.49 6.93 -7.48
CA GLY A 63 -20.37 6.22 -6.86
C GLY A 63 -19.01 6.59 -7.47
N ASP A 64 -18.95 6.81 -8.79
CA ASP A 64 -17.67 6.98 -9.49
C ASP A 64 -16.93 8.27 -9.13
N TYR A 65 -17.63 9.37 -8.87
CA TYR A 65 -16.95 10.64 -8.56
C TYR A 65 -16.36 10.64 -7.15
N LYS A 66 -17.11 10.09 -6.18
CA LYS A 66 -16.60 9.92 -4.81
C LYS A 66 -15.44 8.93 -4.81
N ASP A 67 -15.57 7.80 -5.49
CA ASP A 67 -14.51 6.80 -5.58
C ASP A 67 -13.26 7.33 -6.28
N LYS A 68 -13.40 8.10 -7.38
CA LYS A 68 -12.27 8.78 -8.02
C LYS A 68 -11.58 9.76 -7.07
N MET A 69 -12.35 10.55 -6.32
CA MET A 69 -11.80 11.50 -5.37
C MET A 69 -11.09 10.79 -4.18
N PHE A 70 -11.63 9.67 -3.71
CA PHE A 70 -10.99 8.84 -2.70
C PHE A 70 -9.70 8.20 -3.23
N MET A 71 -9.71 7.68 -4.46
CA MET A 71 -8.54 7.10 -5.10
C MET A 71 -7.44 8.15 -5.33
N GLU A 72 -7.80 9.36 -5.75
CA GLU A 72 -6.84 10.46 -5.94
C GLU A 72 -6.25 10.93 -4.60
N LYS A 73 -7.07 11.00 -3.55
CA LYS A 73 -6.60 11.31 -2.19
C LYS A 73 -5.66 10.23 -1.64
N LEU A 74 -5.99 8.96 -1.85
CA LEU A 74 -5.12 7.84 -1.46
C LEU A 74 -3.79 7.88 -2.21
N LYS A 75 -3.82 8.17 -3.51
CA LYS A 75 -2.62 8.31 -4.33
C LYS A 75 -1.75 9.47 -3.85
N TYR A 76 -2.33 10.63 -3.58
CA TYR A 76 -1.59 11.77 -3.02
C TYR A 76 -0.98 11.46 -1.65
N MET A 77 -1.72 10.78 -0.78
CA MET A 77 -1.19 10.35 0.52
C MET A 77 -0.05 9.34 0.38
N ASP A 78 -0.15 8.41 -0.58
CA ASP A 78 0.88 7.41 -0.85
C ASP A 78 2.15 8.08 -1.43
N GLU A 79 2.00 8.99 -2.39
CA GLU A 79 3.10 9.80 -2.94
C GLU A 79 3.78 10.62 -1.83
N HIS A 80 3.02 11.35 -1.01
CA HIS A 80 3.57 12.13 0.09
C HIS A 80 4.20 11.26 1.19
N HIS A 81 3.65 10.07 1.47
CA HIS A 81 4.29 9.11 2.38
C HIS A 81 5.58 8.57 1.78
N SER A 82 5.61 8.29 0.49
CA SER A 82 6.80 7.80 -0.21
C SER A 82 7.91 8.84 -0.24
N GLU A 83 7.59 10.13 -0.44
CA GLU A 83 8.55 11.25 -0.35
C GLU A 83 9.12 11.40 1.07
N ARG A 84 8.26 11.28 2.10
CA ARG A 84 8.66 11.45 3.50
C ARG A 84 9.41 10.25 4.07
N CYS A 85 9.04 9.04 3.66
CA CYS A 85 9.64 7.79 4.14
C CYS A 85 10.76 7.27 3.21
N GLY A 86 10.92 7.84 2.02
CA GLY A 86 11.91 7.43 1.02
C GLY A 86 11.70 6.01 0.49
N LEU A 87 10.49 5.47 0.62
CA LEU A 87 10.15 4.09 0.26
C LEU A 87 8.86 4.09 -0.55
N THR A 88 8.94 3.64 -1.79
CA THR A 88 7.77 3.48 -2.67
C THR A 88 7.10 2.12 -2.45
N VAL A 89 5.85 1.97 -2.89
CA VAL A 89 5.16 0.67 -2.93
C VAL A 89 5.90 -0.35 -3.80
N GLU A 90 6.58 0.13 -4.85
CA GLU A 90 7.43 -0.67 -5.72
C GLU A 90 8.65 -1.22 -4.96
N ASP A 91 9.27 -0.41 -4.10
CA ASP A 91 10.36 -0.84 -3.24
C ASP A 91 9.92 -1.90 -2.22
N LEU A 92 8.74 -1.70 -1.61
CA LEU A 92 8.16 -2.68 -0.69
C LEU A 92 7.89 -4.02 -1.41
N ASN A 93 7.31 -3.97 -2.61
CA ASN A 93 7.09 -5.16 -3.44
C ASN A 93 8.42 -5.82 -3.87
N ALA A 94 9.44 -5.04 -4.18
CA ALA A 94 10.77 -5.56 -4.50
C ALA A 94 11.42 -6.23 -3.29
N ILE A 95 11.24 -5.68 -2.10
CA ILE A 95 11.70 -6.27 -0.84
C ILE A 95 10.93 -7.56 -0.56
N ALA A 96 9.60 -7.57 -0.70
CA ALA A 96 8.75 -8.74 -0.50
C ALA A 96 9.17 -9.89 -1.43
N LYS A 97 9.30 -9.65 -2.73
CA LYS A 97 9.80 -10.65 -3.70
C LYS A 97 11.19 -11.17 -3.33
N ARG A 98 12.07 -10.30 -2.85
CA ARG A 98 13.43 -10.68 -2.41
C ARG A 98 13.39 -11.54 -1.16
N ILE A 99 12.45 -11.29 -0.24
CA ILE A 99 12.21 -12.13 0.93
C ILE A 99 11.66 -13.48 0.47
N GLU A 100 10.62 -13.53 -0.35
CA GLU A 100 10.02 -14.78 -0.87
C GLU A 100 11.04 -15.66 -1.60
N LEU A 101 11.89 -15.08 -2.46
CA LEU A 101 12.99 -15.81 -3.12
C LEU A 101 13.98 -16.41 -2.12
N ARG A 102 14.18 -15.76 -0.97
CA ARG A 102 15.10 -16.21 0.09
C ARG A 102 14.44 -17.18 1.06
N THR A 103 13.12 -17.11 1.25
CA THR A 103 12.38 -17.89 2.24
C THR A 103 11.59 -19.07 1.65
N SER A 104 11.29 -19.07 0.35
CA SER A 104 10.52 -20.12 -0.35
C SER A 104 11.08 -21.55 -0.22
N ASN A 105 12.38 -21.69 0.09
CA ASN A 105 13.04 -22.98 0.31
C ASN A 105 13.54 -23.16 1.75
N MET A 106 13.05 -22.36 2.71
CA MET A 106 13.39 -22.57 4.12
C MET A 106 12.65 -23.79 4.67
N VAL A 107 13.35 -24.92 4.70
CA VAL A 107 12.85 -26.22 5.21
C VAL A 107 12.77 -26.27 6.74
N SER A 108 13.39 -25.34 7.46
CA SER A 108 13.40 -25.32 8.93
C SER A 108 12.68 -24.09 9.49
N ILE A 109 11.67 -24.34 10.34
CA ILE A 109 10.95 -23.34 11.16
C ILE A 109 11.85 -22.80 12.30
N GLU A 110 12.95 -23.48 12.59
CA GLU A 110 13.82 -23.16 13.72
C GLU A 110 14.50 -21.79 13.55
N PRO A 111 14.39 -20.89 14.54
CA PRO A 111 14.94 -19.55 14.45
C PRO A 111 16.46 -19.58 14.40
N VAL A 112 17.01 -18.97 13.37
CA VAL A 112 18.46 -18.78 13.23
C VAL A 112 18.96 -17.95 14.40
N CYS A 113 19.99 -18.46 15.10
CA CYS A 113 20.66 -17.77 16.21
C CYS A 113 19.74 -17.45 17.40
N ALA A 114 18.89 -18.40 17.80
CA ALA A 114 17.94 -18.28 18.92
C ALA A 114 18.56 -17.72 20.20
N GLU A 115 19.75 -18.21 20.58
CA GLU A 115 20.45 -17.75 21.79
C GLU A 115 20.91 -16.29 21.68
N CYS A 116 21.43 -15.88 20.52
CA CYS A 116 21.86 -14.51 20.29
C CYS A 116 20.65 -13.55 20.25
N LYS A 117 19.52 -14.01 19.68
CA LYS A 117 18.26 -13.28 19.72
C LYS A 117 17.82 -13.04 21.16
N GLN A 118 17.85 -14.07 22.00
CA GLN A 118 17.44 -13.94 23.40
C GLN A 118 18.33 -12.97 24.16
N ARG A 119 19.66 -12.99 23.94
CA ARG A 119 20.59 -12.02 24.56
C ARG A 119 20.29 -10.57 24.17
N VAL A 120 19.88 -10.31 22.93
CA VAL A 120 19.47 -8.97 22.49
C VAL A 120 18.21 -8.53 23.25
N ILE A 121 17.20 -9.40 23.32
CA ILE A 121 15.94 -9.14 24.05
C ILE A 121 16.23 -8.88 25.53
N ASP A 122 17.03 -9.72 26.16
CA ASP A 122 17.39 -9.59 27.57
C ASP A 122 18.16 -8.29 27.84
N CYS A 123 19.00 -7.84 26.91
CA CYS A 123 19.71 -6.58 27.03
C CYS A 123 18.75 -5.38 27.01
N TYR A 124 17.85 -5.32 26.03
CA TYR A 124 16.86 -4.25 25.93
C TYR A 124 15.82 -4.28 27.06
N ASN A 125 15.51 -5.45 27.62
CA ASN A 125 14.59 -5.55 28.76
C ASN A 125 15.22 -5.09 30.08
N ARG A 126 16.55 -5.18 30.21
CA ARG A 126 17.27 -4.74 31.42
C ARG A 126 17.57 -3.24 31.41
N GLU A 127 17.75 -2.66 30.24
CA GLU A 127 18.04 -1.23 30.10
C GLU A 127 16.77 -0.42 29.85
N ARG A 128 16.68 0.76 30.47
CA ARG A 128 15.61 1.72 30.11
C ARG A 128 15.85 2.21 28.68
N ILE A 129 14.73 2.50 27.98
CA ILE A 129 14.63 2.82 26.55
C ILE A 129 15.66 3.89 26.08
N ASP A 130 16.10 4.77 26.97
CA ASP A 130 17.03 5.87 26.67
C ASP A 130 18.48 5.44 26.40
N ASN A 131 18.87 4.19 26.65
CA ASN A 131 20.26 3.71 26.54
C ASN A 131 20.50 2.67 25.43
N ALA A 132 19.70 2.68 24.36
CA ALA A 132 19.75 1.69 23.27
C ALA A 132 21.13 1.40 22.65
N VAL A 133 22.10 2.31 22.80
CA VAL A 133 23.49 2.17 22.33
C VAL A 133 24.28 1.07 23.08
N ARG A 134 23.93 0.77 24.33
CA ARG A 134 24.66 -0.19 25.16
C ARG A 134 24.41 -1.65 24.77
N CYS A 135 23.32 -1.95 24.09
CA CYS A 135 23.07 -3.29 23.53
C CYS A 135 23.75 -3.53 22.17
N SER A 136 24.59 -2.61 21.70
CA SER A 136 25.30 -2.70 20.41
C SER A 136 26.15 -3.98 20.28
N ASP A 137 26.81 -4.43 21.34
CA ASP A 137 27.59 -5.68 21.32
C ASP A 137 26.70 -6.91 21.12
N SER A 138 25.57 -6.98 21.82
CA SER A 138 24.58 -8.07 21.67
C SER A 138 23.97 -8.07 20.27
N VAL A 139 23.63 -6.89 19.74
CA VAL A 139 23.12 -6.73 18.36
C VAL A 139 24.19 -7.09 17.32
N GLY A 140 25.44 -6.73 17.57
CA GLY A 140 26.59 -7.08 16.73
C GLY A 140 26.81 -8.59 16.67
N ALA A 141 26.79 -9.27 17.81
CA ALA A 141 26.89 -10.73 17.91
C ALA A 141 25.74 -11.44 17.18
N PHE A 142 24.51 -10.97 17.36
CA PHE A 142 23.35 -11.49 16.63
C PHE A 142 23.49 -11.29 15.12
N THR A 143 23.87 -10.10 14.68
CA THR A 143 24.06 -9.78 13.26
C THR A 143 25.15 -10.65 12.63
N LYS A 144 26.26 -10.86 13.35
CA LYS A 144 27.34 -11.75 12.91
C LYS A 144 26.84 -13.19 12.74
N CYS A 145 26.16 -13.74 13.74
CA CYS A 145 25.62 -15.10 13.69
C CYS A 145 24.65 -15.29 12.51
N VAL A 146 23.76 -14.32 12.27
CA VAL A 146 22.82 -14.36 11.14
C VAL A 146 23.57 -14.33 9.80
N ARG A 147 24.58 -13.47 9.65
CA ARG A 147 25.40 -13.39 8.42
C ARG A 147 26.18 -14.68 8.18
N GLU A 148 26.81 -15.26 9.19
CA GLU A 148 27.55 -16.52 9.08
C GLU A 148 26.63 -17.70 8.71
N THR A 149 25.46 -17.77 9.33
CA THR A 149 24.47 -18.82 9.01
C THR A 149 23.94 -18.64 7.58
N ALA A 150 23.62 -17.39 7.18
CA ALA A 150 23.15 -17.09 5.83
C ALA A 150 24.20 -17.42 4.76
N THR A 151 25.46 -17.06 4.99
CA THR A 151 26.57 -17.38 4.07
C THR A 151 26.83 -18.87 4.00
N THR A 152 26.76 -19.60 5.11
CA THR A 152 26.90 -21.06 5.14
C THR A 152 25.78 -21.75 4.35
N ARG A 153 24.52 -21.33 4.57
CA ARG A 153 23.36 -21.83 3.80
C ARG A 153 23.50 -21.53 2.31
N LEU A 154 23.94 -20.32 1.95
CA LEU A 154 24.17 -19.93 0.55
C LEU A 154 25.27 -20.78 -0.09
N ARG A 155 26.38 -21.02 0.61
CA ARG A 155 27.48 -21.90 0.14
C ARG A 155 26.99 -23.34 -0.07
N ALA A 156 26.22 -23.88 0.86
CA ALA A 156 25.66 -25.22 0.72
C ALA A 156 24.72 -25.32 -0.50
N ARG A 157 23.86 -24.31 -0.71
CA ARG A 157 22.94 -24.23 -1.85
C ARG A 157 23.69 -24.13 -3.19
N THR A 158 24.64 -23.21 -3.29
CA THR A 158 25.45 -23.02 -4.50
C THR A 158 26.25 -24.27 -4.85
N GLN A 159 26.83 -24.97 -3.87
CA GLN A 159 27.48 -26.26 -4.11
C GLN A 159 26.51 -27.34 -4.59
N LYS A 160 25.30 -27.41 -4.03
CA LYS A 160 24.26 -28.35 -4.46
C LYS A 160 23.84 -28.06 -5.90
N GLU A 161 23.54 -26.80 -6.22
CA GLU A 161 23.15 -26.34 -7.56
C GLU A 161 24.28 -26.60 -8.57
N ALA A 162 25.55 -26.37 -8.21
CA ALA A 162 26.69 -26.67 -9.07
C ALA A 162 26.79 -28.18 -9.37
N ARG A 163 26.62 -29.04 -8.37
CA ARG A 163 26.62 -30.51 -8.56
C ARG A 163 25.48 -30.96 -9.45
N GLU A 164 24.28 -30.42 -9.25
CA GLU A 164 23.11 -30.74 -10.05
C GLU A 164 23.25 -30.26 -11.50
N THR A 165 23.77 -29.05 -11.70
CA THR A 165 24.06 -28.50 -13.03
C THR A 165 25.10 -29.35 -13.76
N ALA A 166 26.16 -29.77 -13.08
CA ALA A 166 27.17 -30.67 -13.65
C ALA A 166 26.59 -32.05 -14.01
N ARG A 167 25.63 -32.57 -13.23
CA ARG A 167 24.93 -33.81 -13.57
C ARG A 167 24.07 -33.63 -14.83
N ARG A 168 23.26 -32.55 -14.88
CA ARG A 168 22.41 -32.23 -16.03
C ARG A 168 23.24 -32.03 -17.29
N SER A 169 24.37 -31.31 -17.20
CA SER A 169 25.25 -31.09 -18.36
C SER A 169 25.84 -32.39 -18.89
N ARG A 170 26.26 -33.33 -18.01
CA ARG A 170 26.69 -34.67 -18.42
C ARG A 170 25.59 -35.45 -19.13
N HIS A 171 24.36 -35.42 -18.62
CA HIS A 171 23.22 -36.09 -19.27
C HIS A 171 22.93 -35.50 -20.66
N VAL A 172 22.96 -34.17 -20.79
CA VAL A 172 22.77 -33.49 -22.08
C VAL A 172 23.90 -33.84 -23.05
N ALA A 173 25.16 -33.83 -22.60
CA ALA A 173 26.30 -34.21 -23.43
C ALA A 173 26.21 -35.68 -23.90
N HIS A 174 25.82 -36.60 -23.01
CA HIS A 174 25.60 -38.00 -23.35
C HIS A 174 24.47 -38.17 -24.36
N ALA A 175 23.34 -37.50 -24.16
CA ALA A 175 22.22 -37.52 -25.09
C ALA A 175 22.60 -36.96 -26.47
N ARG A 176 23.38 -35.86 -26.51
CA ARG A 176 23.91 -35.31 -27.76
C ARG A 176 24.85 -36.29 -28.47
N HIS A 177 25.74 -36.95 -27.74
CA HIS A 177 26.65 -37.94 -28.32
C HIS A 177 25.88 -39.10 -28.96
N HIS A 178 24.84 -39.63 -28.29
CA HIS A 178 23.99 -40.67 -28.86
C HIS A 178 23.22 -40.18 -30.09
N ALA A 179 22.59 -39.02 -30.01
CA ALA A 179 21.85 -38.45 -31.15
C ALA A 179 22.75 -38.21 -32.38
N LEU A 180 24.02 -37.83 -32.17
CA LEU A 180 24.98 -37.67 -33.27
C LEU A 180 25.46 -39.01 -33.83
N ARG A 181 25.60 -40.05 -33.00
CA ARG A 181 25.97 -41.39 -33.44
C ARG A 181 24.91 -42.02 -34.34
N ASP A 182 23.64 -41.76 -34.06
CA ASP A 182 22.50 -42.24 -34.87
C ASP A 182 22.39 -41.53 -36.23
N LEU A 183 23.08 -40.40 -36.42
CA LEU A 183 23.12 -39.63 -37.66
C LEU A 183 24.31 -39.98 -38.56
N VAL A 184 25.26 -40.79 -38.09
CA VAL A 184 26.38 -41.27 -38.92
C VAL A 184 25.87 -42.45 -39.75
N PRO A 185 25.68 -42.30 -41.08
CA PRO A 185 25.31 -43.45 -41.92
C PRO A 185 26.42 -44.52 -41.83
N PRO A 186 26.07 -45.81 -41.89
CA PRO A 186 27.06 -46.87 -41.90
C PRO A 186 28.06 -46.61 -43.03
N PRO A 187 29.36 -46.93 -42.84
CA PRO A 187 30.30 -46.88 -43.93
C PRO A 187 29.73 -47.74 -45.06
N GLU A 188 29.65 -47.18 -46.27
CA GLU A 188 29.35 -47.93 -47.47
C GLU A 188 30.43 -49.00 -47.59
N GLU A 189 30.16 -50.20 -47.08
CA GLU A 189 30.95 -51.38 -47.36
C GLU A 189 30.87 -51.62 -48.86
N GLU A 190 31.94 -51.20 -49.53
CA GLU A 190 32.49 -51.76 -50.76
C GLU A 190 31.48 -52.56 -51.60
N ALA A 191 30.67 -51.83 -52.36
CA ALA A 191 30.21 -52.32 -53.64
C ALA A 191 31.45 -52.56 -54.53
N THR A 192 32.07 -53.74 -54.44
CA THR A 192 32.83 -54.42 -55.51
C THR A 192 33.57 -55.65 -54.98
N ALA A 193 32.90 -56.81 -54.99
CA ALA A 193 33.59 -58.09 -55.18
C ALA A 193 32.62 -59.18 -55.67
N ILE A 194 32.66 -59.38 -57.00
CA ILE A 194 32.34 -60.59 -57.79
C ILE A 194 30.86 -60.95 -57.97
#